data_AF-A0A094JUA6-F1
#
_entry.id   AF-A0A094JUA6-F1
#
_cell.length_a   1.000
_cell.length_b   1.000
_cell.length_c   1.000
_cell.angle_alpha   90.00
_cell.angle_beta   90.00
_cell.angle_gamma   90.00
#
_symmetry.space_group_name_H-M   'P 1'
#
loop_
_entity.id
_entity.type
_entity.pdbx_description
1 polymer ?
#
loop_
_entity_poly.entity_id
_entity_poly.type
_entity_poly.pdbx_seq_one_letter_code
_entity_poly.pdbx_strand_id
1 'polypeptide(L)'
;MKLNFQLKNGKYGYKQGVAFQGNPVLSVYYDGADDMGIHLEMTGQGCRLFELHTSINWHELFYRLVYEYEVNITRLDVAIDDFVGYFKINSLVKKLKDNEVTSRFKKARHIENIVIEGGETIGHTLYFGSPSSDIQIRFYEKNVQMELDIDVWNRTEVQLRDLRAYVVAQVIADDVLPLGEIVAGILRNYIQFRIRRRQIKIKKMAFGSLLVELFGLCST
;
A
#
# COMPACT_ATOMS: atom_id res chain seq x y z
N MET A 1 -0.52 -35.02 25.10
CA MET A 1 0.15 -34.72 23.80
C MET A 1 0.94 -33.43 24.00
N LYS A 2 2.28 -33.45 23.88
CA LYS A 2 3.07 -32.21 23.99
C LYS A 2 2.79 -31.38 22.71
N LEU A 3 2.09 -30.26 22.85
CA LEU A 3 1.96 -29.29 21.77
C LEU A 3 3.36 -28.75 21.48
N ASN A 4 3.95 -29.16 20.37
CA ASN A 4 5.25 -28.67 19.96
C ASN A 4 5.05 -27.40 19.13
N PHE A 5 5.27 -26.25 19.74
CA PHE A 5 5.19 -24.95 19.08
C PHE A 5 6.45 -24.61 18.27
N GLN A 6 7.46 -25.48 18.31
CA GLN A 6 8.73 -25.27 17.61
C GLN A 6 8.55 -25.39 16.10
N LEU A 7 9.05 -24.39 15.37
CA LEU A 7 9.16 -24.44 13.93
C LEU A 7 10.27 -25.39 13.50
N LYS A 8 10.10 -26.04 12.34
CA LYS A 8 11.11 -26.95 11.79
C LYS A 8 12.43 -26.25 11.46
N ASN A 9 12.36 -25.00 11.03
CA ASN A 9 13.50 -24.19 10.61
C ASN A 9 13.40 -22.79 11.21
N GLY A 10 14.55 -22.17 11.48
CA GLY A 10 14.65 -20.72 11.69
C GLY A 10 14.50 -19.92 10.39
N LYS A 11 14.70 -18.59 10.47
CA LYS A 11 14.52 -17.65 9.36
C LYS A 11 15.41 -16.42 9.56
N TYR A 12 15.75 -15.69 8.49
CA TYR A 12 16.48 -14.41 8.55
C TYR A 12 17.84 -14.41 9.30
N GLY A 13 18.49 -15.56 9.42
CA GLY A 13 19.74 -15.71 10.18
C GLY A 13 19.55 -16.19 11.62
N TYR A 14 18.31 -16.25 12.12
CA TYR A 14 17.96 -16.93 13.37
C TYR A 14 17.91 -18.45 13.14
N LYS A 15 18.52 -19.23 14.03
CA LYS A 15 18.57 -20.70 13.91
C LYS A 15 17.27 -21.36 14.35
N GLN A 16 16.53 -20.73 15.26
CA GLN A 16 15.34 -21.30 15.90
C GLN A 16 14.13 -20.39 15.78
N GLY A 17 12.95 -20.97 15.96
CA GLY A 17 11.71 -20.22 16.02
C GLY A 17 10.57 -21.03 16.62
N VAL A 18 9.63 -20.32 17.21
CA VAL A 18 8.35 -20.85 17.69
C VAL A 18 7.21 -20.12 17.00
N ALA A 19 6.07 -20.77 16.90
CA ALA A 19 4.88 -20.18 16.31
C ALA A 19 3.65 -20.41 17.18
N PHE A 20 2.76 -19.42 17.23
CA PHE A 20 1.52 -19.55 17.98
C PHE A 20 0.67 -20.68 17.40
N GLN A 21 0.29 -21.64 18.24
CA GLN A 21 -0.40 -22.87 17.82
C GLN A 21 0.34 -23.67 16.72
N GLY A 22 1.66 -23.46 16.57
CA GLY A 22 2.47 -24.07 15.51
C GLY A 22 2.25 -23.46 14.12
N ASN A 23 1.50 -22.37 13.99
CA ASN A 23 1.18 -21.75 12.70
C ASN A 23 2.18 -20.62 12.35
N PRO A 24 3.02 -20.77 11.29
CA PRO A 24 4.13 -19.86 11.02
C PRO A 24 3.71 -18.43 10.64
N VAL A 25 2.42 -18.16 10.44
CA VAL A 25 1.89 -16.81 10.16
C VAL A 25 2.10 -15.82 11.31
N LEU A 26 2.26 -16.33 12.55
CA LEU A 26 2.59 -15.58 13.76
C LEU A 26 3.75 -16.31 14.45
N SER A 27 4.97 -15.84 14.20
CA SER A 27 6.22 -16.51 14.58
C SER A 27 7.14 -15.60 15.37
N VAL A 28 7.88 -16.20 16.31
CA VAL A 28 8.97 -15.55 17.03
C VAL A 28 10.26 -16.33 16.75
N TYR A 29 11.24 -15.67 16.16
CA TYR A 29 12.55 -16.21 15.81
C TYR A 29 13.62 -15.73 16.80
N TYR A 30 14.57 -16.61 17.14
CA TYR A 30 15.62 -16.37 18.13
C TYR A 30 16.85 -17.25 17.85
N ASP A 31 17.90 -17.14 18.68
CA ASP A 31 19.19 -17.83 18.47
C ASP A 31 19.84 -17.42 17.13
N GLY A 32 19.96 -16.11 16.95
CA GLY A 32 20.71 -15.49 15.86
C GLY A 32 22.19 -15.29 16.22
N ALA A 33 22.91 -14.55 15.37
CA ALA A 33 24.23 -14.04 15.72
C ALA A 33 24.15 -13.01 16.87
N ASP A 34 25.32 -12.61 17.39
CA ASP A 34 25.42 -11.61 18.43
C ASP A 34 24.63 -10.34 18.06
N ASP A 35 23.95 -9.75 19.05
CA ASP A 35 23.10 -8.57 18.96
C ASP A 35 21.88 -8.64 18.02
N MET A 36 21.56 -9.81 17.44
CA MET A 36 20.33 -9.97 16.65
C MET A 36 19.04 -9.98 17.48
N GLY A 37 19.12 -10.23 18.79
CA GLY A 37 17.96 -10.25 19.69
C GLY A 37 16.89 -11.29 19.33
N ILE A 38 15.62 -10.89 19.44
CA ILE A 38 14.43 -11.72 19.13
C ILE A 38 13.62 -11.01 18.05
N HIS A 39 13.12 -11.76 17.06
CA HIS A 39 12.35 -11.22 15.95
C HIS A 39 10.92 -11.77 15.89
N LEU A 40 9.94 -10.90 16.07
CA LEU A 40 8.52 -11.20 15.86
C LEU A 40 8.14 -10.92 14.40
N GLU A 41 7.57 -11.92 13.72
CA GLU A 41 6.95 -11.77 12.40
C GLU A 41 5.45 -12.09 12.48
N MET A 42 4.62 -11.13 12.08
CA MET A 42 3.18 -11.29 11.93
C MET A 42 2.77 -10.98 10.50
N THR A 43 2.34 -12.00 9.76
CA THR A 43 1.78 -11.82 8.40
C THR A 43 0.35 -11.26 8.48
N GLY A 44 -0.28 -10.93 7.35
CA GLY A 44 -1.69 -10.50 7.34
C GLY A 44 -2.65 -11.49 8.01
N GLN A 45 -2.43 -12.80 7.83
CA GLN A 45 -3.17 -13.85 8.56
C GLN A 45 -2.76 -13.92 10.03
N GLY A 46 -1.49 -13.71 10.34
CA GLY A 46 -0.97 -13.62 11.70
C GLY A 46 -1.60 -12.48 12.51
N CYS A 47 -1.81 -11.31 11.89
CA CYS A 47 -2.50 -10.19 12.52
C CYS A 47 -3.95 -10.55 12.88
N ARG A 48 -4.68 -11.27 12.01
CA ARG A 48 -6.05 -11.75 12.32
C ARG A 48 -6.04 -12.80 13.43
N LEU A 49 -5.06 -13.70 13.41
CA LEU A 49 -4.89 -14.71 14.46
C LEU A 49 -4.58 -14.06 15.81
N PHE A 50 -3.73 -13.04 15.83
CA PHE A 50 -3.44 -12.23 17.01
C PHE A 50 -4.73 -11.61 17.56
N GLU A 51 -5.49 -10.88 16.74
CA GLU A 51 -6.75 -10.23 17.14
C GLU A 51 -7.76 -11.20 17.79
N LEU A 52 -7.83 -12.44 17.29
CA LEU A 52 -8.75 -13.44 17.80
C LEU A 52 -8.38 -14.01 19.18
N HIS A 53 -7.10 -13.95 19.56
CA HIS A 53 -6.59 -14.68 20.74
C HIS A 53 -5.89 -13.80 21.77
N THR A 54 -5.51 -12.58 21.40
CA THR A 54 -4.86 -11.62 22.28
C THR A 54 -5.79 -11.17 23.40
N SER A 55 -5.21 -10.88 24.57
CA SER A 55 -5.91 -10.21 25.67
C SER A 55 -5.79 -8.69 25.63
N ILE A 56 -5.02 -8.15 24.68
CA ILE A 56 -4.77 -6.71 24.49
C ILE A 56 -5.21 -6.26 23.09
N ASN A 57 -5.53 -4.98 22.91
CA ASN A 57 -5.84 -4.42 21.60
C ASN A 57 -4.56 -3.96 20.86
N TRP A 58 -4.71 -3.49 19.62
CA TRP A 58 -3.59 -2.99 18.82
C TRP A 58 -2.92 -1.75 19.43
N HIS A 59 -3.71 -0.81 19.97
CA HIS A 59 -3.17 0.38 20.63
C HIS A 59 -2.21 0.01 21.76
N GLU A 60 -2.64 -0.88 22.68
CA GLU A 60 -1.83 -1.37 23.79
C GLU A 60 -0.57 -2.10 23.29
N LEU A 61 -0.66 -2.92 22.24
CA LEU A 61 0.52 -3.56 21.66
C LEU A 61 1.53 -2.52 21.16
N PHE A 62 1.07 -1.54 20.37
CA PHE A 62 1.96 -0.51 19.83
C PHE A 62 2.49 0.43 20.91
N TYR A 63 1.69 0.76 21.94
CA TYR A 63 2.13 1.53 23.10
C TYR A 63 3.33 0.87 23.77
N ARG A 64 3.24 -0.42 24.06
CA ARG A 64 4.34 -1.21 24.63
C ARG A 64 5.57 -1.19 23.73
N LEU A 65 5.40 -1.48 22.44
CA LEU A 65 6.49 -1.51 21.48
C LEU A 65 7.18 -0.14 21.34
N VAL A 66 6.44 0.96 21.42
CA VAL A 66 7.00 2.30 21.19
C VAL A 66 7.60 2.89 22.46
N TYR A 67 6.99 2.66 23.63
CA TYR A 67 7.29 3.40 24.85
C TYR A 67 7.84 2.55 26.01
N GLU A 68 7.65 1.23 26.02
CA GLU A 68 8.07 0.37 27.14
C GLU A 68 9.31 -0.47 26.85
N TYR A 69 9.54 -0.83 25.58
CA TYR A 69 10.62 -1.74 25.18
C TYR A 69 11.53 -1.11 24.11
N GLU A 70 12.80 -1.50 24.13
CA GLU A 70 13.75 -1.15 23.07
C GLU A 70 13.56 -2.11 21.89
N VAL A 71 12.84 -1.67 20.87
CA VAL A 71 12.51 -2.50 19.69
C VAL A 71 12.75 -1.76 18.39
N ASN A 72 13.15 -2.52 17.36
CA ASN A 72 13.20 -2.04 15.99
C ASN A 72 11.95 -2.50 15.23
N ILE A 73 11.06 -1.55 14.93
CA ILE A 73 9.89 -1.82 14.07
C ILE A 73 10.34 -1.79 12.60
N THR A 74 10.79 -2.94 12.11
CA THR A 74 11.41 -3.07 10.77
C THR A 74 10.42 -3.04 9.62
N ARG A 75 9.16 -3.43 9.85
CA ARG A 75 8.09 -3.39 8.85
C ARG A 75 6.71 -3.28 9.50
N LEU A 76 5.87 -2.42 8.93
CA LEU A 76 4.46 -2.30 9.26
C LEU A 76 3.66 -2.07 7.98
N ASP A 77 2.65 -2.91 7.75
CA ASP A 77 1.73 -2.78 6.63
C ASP A 77 0.35 -2.41 7.18
N VAL A 78 -0.21 -1.30 6.72
CA VAL A 78 -1.59 -0.88 7.04
C VAL A 78 -2.46 -1.03 5.79
N ALA A 79 -3.72 -1.44 5.97
CA ALA A 79 -4.60 -1.81 4.87
C ALA A 79 -5.98 -1.18 4.99
N ILE A 80 -6.60 -0.91 3.84
CA ILE A 80 -8.00 -0.52 3.71
C ILE A 80 -8.69 -1.58 2.83
N ASP A 81 -9.75 -2.16 3.36
CA ASP A 81 -10.66 -3.04 2.63
C ASP A 81 -11.87 -2.25 2.12
N ASP A 82 -12.11 -2.31 0.82
CA ASP A 82 -13.24 -1.69 0.14
C ASP A 82 -14.16 -2.78 -0.42
N PHE A 83 -15.29 -2.96 0.28
CA PHE A 83 -16.40 -3.84 -0.12
C PHE A 83 -17.51 -3.10 -0.88
N VAL A 84 -17.41 -1.77 -1.01
CA VAL A 84 -18.39 -0.93 -1.71
C VAL A 84 -18.06 -0.82 -3.19
N GLY A 85 -16.77 -0.79 -3.54
CA GLY A 85 -16.30 -0.68 -4.92
C GLY A 85 -16.18 0.76 -5.38
N TYR A 86 -15.49 1.60 -4.60
CA TYR A 86 -15.25 3.00 -4.97
C TYR A 86 -14.52 3.14 -6.31
N PHE A 87 -13.76 2.12 -6.71
CA PHE A 87 -13.11 2.02 -8.00
C PHE A 87 -12.87 0.55 -8.38
N LYS A 88 -12.58 0.29 -9.65
CA LYS A 88 -11.99 -0.98 -10.09
C LYS A 88 -10.49 -0.81 -10.23
N ILE A 89 -9.70 -1.85 -9.93
CA ILE A 89 -8.24 -1.78 -10.07
C ILE A 89 -7.85 -1.51 -11.53
N ASN A 90 -8.55 -2.13 -12.49
CA ASN A 90 -8.33 -1.87 -13.92
C ASN A 90 -8.59 -0.39 -14.31
N SER A 91 -9.51 0.32 -13.65
CA SER A 91 -9.71 1.75 -13.88
C SER A 91 -8.47 2.56 -13.47
N LEU A 92 -7.77 2.16 -12.41
CA LEU A 92 -6.50 2.79 -12.01
C LEU A 92 -5.39 2.50 -13.03
N VAL A 93 -5.31 1.26 -13.53
CA VAL A 93 -4.38 0.86 -14.60
C VAL A 93 -4.61 1.71 -15.85
N LYS A 94 -5.87 1.89 -16.26
CA LYS A 94 -6.22 2.72 -17.40
C LYS A 94 -5.75 4.16 -17.22
N LYS A 95 -5.98 4.77 -16.05
CA LYS A 95 -5.52 6.14 -15.76
C LYS A 95 -3.99 6.28 -15.82
N LEU A 96 -3.25 5.26 -15.37
CA LEU A 96 -1.79 5.23 -15.53
C LEU A 96 -1.38 5.26 -17.01
N LYS A 97 -2.01 4.39 -17.83
CA LYS A 97 -1.72 4.29 -19.27
C LYS A 97 -2.14 5.54 -20.05
N ASP A 98 -3.19 6.23 -19.61
CA ASP A 98 -3.72 7.45 -20.22
C ASP A 98 -2.95 8.73 -19.78
N ASN A 99 -1.86 8.58 -19.02
CA ASN A 99 -1.07 9.68 -18.46
C ASN A 99 -1.90 10.62 -17.57
N GLU A 100 -2.85 10.06 -16.80
CA GLU A 100 -3.74 10.78 -15.88
C GLU A 100 -3.30 10.65 -14.42
N VAL A 101 -2.05 10.28 -14.16
CA VAL A 101 -1.53 10.07 -12.80
C VAL A 101 -0.27 10.89 -12.57
N THR A 102 -0.24 11.62 -11.46
CA THR A 102 1.02 12.17 -10.92
C THR A 102 1.38 11.40 -9.67
N SER A 103 2.67 11.12 -9.48
CA SER A 103 3.13 10.35 -8.32
C SER A 103 4.55 10.74 -7.93
N ARG A 104 4.87 10.54 -6.64
CA ARG A 104 6.27 10.57 -6.16
C ARG A 104 7.06 9.35 -6.62
N PHE A 105 6.38 8.26 -6.93
CA PHE A 105 7.00 7.08 -7.54
C PHE A 105 7.24 7.31 -9.03
N LYS A 106 8.34 6.75 -9.55
CA LYS A 106 8.70 6.88 -10.98
C LYS A 106 8.02 5.85 -11.87
N LYS A 107 7.61 4.71 -11.31
CA LYS A 107 7.02 3.59 -12.04
C LYS A 107 5.95 2.93 -11.17
N ALA A 108 4.98 2.32 -11.83
CA ALA A 108 4.07 1.34 -11.25
C ALA A 108 4.29 0.00 -11.95
N ARG A 109 4.11 -1.10 -11.23
CA ARG A 109 4.09 -2.46 -11.79
C ARG A 109 2.66 -2.97 -11.76
N HIS A 110 2.13 -3.27 -12.94
CA HIS A 110 0.83 -3.91 -13.14
C HIS A 110 1.05 -5.41 -13.30
N ILE A 111 0.30 -6.21 -12.56
CA ILE A 111 0.20 -7.67 -12.71
C ILE A 111 -1.26 -7.98 -13.00
N GLU A 112 -1.49 -8.92 -13.91
CA GLU A 112 -2.80 -9.49 -14.15
C GLU A 112 -2.73 -11.01 -14.24
N ASN A 113 -3.81 -11.65 -13.80
CA ASN A 113 -3.97 -13.10 -13.91
C ASN A 113 -4.88 -13.41 -15.08
N ILE A 114 -4.42 -14.28 -15.98
CA ILE A 114 -5.15 -14.70 -17.17
C ILE A 114 -5.43 -16.20 -17.04
N VAL A 115 -6.69 -16.60 -17.17
CA VAL A 115 -7.09 -18.01 -17.23
C VAL A 115 -6.59 -18.58 -18.55
N ILE A 116 -5.78 -19.64 -18.49
CA ILE A 116 -5.17 -20.26 -19.68
C ILE A 116 -6.27 -20.78 -20.62
N GLU A 117 -7.28 -21.43 -20.05
CA GLU A 117 -8.44 -21.87 -20.78
C GLU A 117 -9.43 -20.71 -20.94
N GLY A 118 -9.57 -20.21 -22.16
CA GLY A 118 -10.49 -19.10 -22.49
C GLY A 118 -9.85 -17.71 -22.53
N GLY A 119 -8.70 -17.49 -21.89
CA GLY A 119 -7.93 -16.24 -22.02
C GLY A 119 -8.52 -15.05 -21.28
N GLU A 120 -9.45 -15.28 -20.35
CA GLU A 120 -10.07 -14.22 -19.54
C GLU A 120 -9.07 -13.65 -18.52
N THR A 121 -9.04 -12.32 -18.37
CA THR A 121 -8.31 -11.66 -17.27
C THR A 121 -9.20 -11.56 -16.05
N ILE A 122 -8.82 -12.23 -14.96
CA ILE A 122 -9.66 -12.41 -13.76
C ILE A 122 -9.18 -11.63 -12.54
N GLY A 123 -8.00 -11.01 -12.60
CA GLY A 123 -7.43 -10.34 -11.44
C GLY A 123 -6.45 -9.27 -11.83
N HIS A 124 -6.52 -8.12 -11.17
CA HIS A 124 -5.55 -7.04 -11.33
C HIS A 124 -4.85 -6.68 -10.03
N THR A 125 -3.56 -6.35 -10.13
CA THR A 125 -2.76 -5.80 -9.04
C THR A 125 -1.86 -4.69 -9.53
N LEU A 126 -1.76 -3.61 -8.77
CA LEU A 126 -0.85 -2.50 -8.98
C LEU A 126 0.10 -2.33 -7.79
N TYR A 127 1.39 -2.20 -8.07
CA TYR A 127 2.43 -1.87 -7.10
C TYR A 127 3.06 -0.51 -7.45
N PHE A 128 3.23 0.35 -6.45
CA PHE A 128 3.99 1.59 -6.54
C PHE A 128 5.14 1.56 -5.53
N GLY A 129 6.38 1.75 -5.99
CA GLY A 129 7.58 1.61 -5.16
C GLY A 129 8.17 0.19 -5.16
N SER A 130 9.42 0.07 -4.73
CA SER A 130 10.14 -1.22 -4.67
C SER A 130 9.70 -2.03 -3.45
N PRO A 131 9.67 -3.37 -3.49
CA PRO A 131 9.43 -4.18 -2.29
C PRO A 131 10.48 -3.95 -1.17
N SER A 132 11.69 -3.52 -1.57
CA SER A 132 12.81 -3.20 -0.69
C SER A 132 12.88 -1.74 -0.24
N SER A 133 12.05 -0.84 -0.78
CA SER A 133 12.05 0.56 -0.32
C SER A 133 11.32 0.74 1.02
N ASP A 134 11.57 1.89 1.65
CA ASP A 134 10.97 2.30 2.92
C ASP A 134 9.44 2.48 2.86
N ILE A 135 8.88 2.63 1.66
CA ILE A 135 7.45 2.62 1.38
C ILE A 135 7.13 1.86 0.08
N GLN A 136 6.01 1.13 0.09
CA GLN A 136 5.38 0.59 -1.11
C GLN A 136 3.86 0.66 -0.96
N ILE A 137 3.15 1.04 -2.02
CA ILE A 137 1.68 1.07 -2.05
C ILE A 137 1.16 0.01 -3.03
N ARG A 138 0.15 -0.75 -2.62
CA ARG A 138 -0.45 -1.82 -3.43
C ARG A 138 -1.95 -1.64 -3.53
N PHE A 139 -2.50 -1.91 -4.70
CA PHE A 139 -3.94 -1.99 -4.95
C PHE A 139 -4.24 -3.31 -5.65
N TYR A 140 -5.18 -4.10 -5.14
CA TYR A 140 -5.53 -5.38 -5.75
C TYR A 140 -6.94 -5.85 -5.42
N GLU A 141 -7.44 -6.76 -6.24
CA GLU A 141 -8.70 -7.48 -6.03
C GLU A 141 -8.46 -8.63 -5.04
N LYS A 142 -8.87 -8.42 -3.78
CA LYS A 142 -8.61 -9.32 -2.66
C LYS A 142 -9.49 -10.57 -2.68
N ASN A 143 -10.75 -10.42 -3.11
CA ASN A 143 -11.65 -11.54 -3.42
C ASN A 143 -11.00 -12.52 -4.40
N VAL A 144 -10.45 -12.02 -5.51
CA VAL A 144 -9.75 -12.84 -6.52
C VAL A 144 -8.51 -13.49 -5.92
N GLN A 145 -7.67 -12.72 -5.20
CA GLN A 145 -6.45 -13.25 -4.60
C GLN A 145 -6.70 -14.35 -3.55
N MET A 146 -7.84 -14.30 -2.87
CA MET A 146 -8.25 -15.29 -1.87
C MET A 146 -9.14 -16.39 -2.45
N GLU A 147 -9.46 -16.34 -3.74
CA GLU A 147 -10.38 -17.26 -4.43
C GLU A 147 -11.75 -17.34 -3.71
N LEU A 148 -12.27 -16.19 -3.29
CA LEU A 148 -13.55 -16.07 -2.59
C LEU A 148 -14.63 -15.54 -3.53
N ASP A 149 -15.81 -16.15 -3.47
CA ASP A 149 -17.01 -15.73 -4.19
C ASP A 149 -17.66 -14.53 -3.49
N ILE A 150 -16.98 -13.38 -3.56
CA ILE A 150 -17.43 -12.08 -3.07
C ILE A 150 -17.32 -11.12 -4.25
N ASP A 151 -18.42 -10.45 -4.61
CA ASP A 151 -18.49 -9.60 -5.81
C ASP A 151 -17.45 -8.46 -5.79
N VAL A 152 -17.37 -7.73 -4.67
CA VAL A 152 -16.43 -6.62 -4.52
C VAL A 152 -15.63 -6.77 -3.24
N TRP A 153 -14.32 -6.93 -3.40
CA TRP A 153 -13.37 -6.75 -2.32
C TRP A 153 -12.05 -6.24 -2.88
N ASN A 154 -11.88 -4.92 -2.91
CA ASN A 154 -10.60 -4.31 -3.21
C ASN A 154 -9.80 -4.13 -1.92
N ARG A 155 -8.48 -4.29 -2.00
CA ARG A 155 -7.58 -3.92 -0.91
C ARG A 155 -6.54 -2.92 -1.36
N THR A 156 -6.38 -1.88 -0.55
CA THR A 156 -5.25 -0.95 -0.63
C THR A 156 -4.32 -1.23 0.55
N GLU A 157 -3.03 -1.48 0.29
CA GLU A 157 -2.01 -1.67 1.33
C GLU A 157 -0.93 -0.61 1.21
N VAL A 158 -0.51 -0.07 2.35
CA VAL A 158 0.68 0.77 2.50
C VAL A 158 1.67 0.02 3.37
N GLN A 159 2.71 -0.53 2.74
CA GLN A 159 3.85 -1.11 3.43
C GLN A 159 4.85 -0.01 3.78
N LEU A 160 5.34 -0.04 5.02
CA LEU A 160 6.31 0.88 5.57
C LEU A 160 7.45 0.09 6.19
N ARG A 161 8.68 0.62 6.15
CA ARG A 161 9.85 0.03 6.81
C ARG A 161 10.56 1.03 7.70
N ASP A 162 11.31 0.49 8.67
CA ASP A 162 12.22 1.22 9.53
C ASP A 162 11.57 2.47 10.14
N LEU A 163 12.18 3.66 9.99
CA LEU A 163 11.66 4.91 10.54
C LEU A 163 10.19 5.19 10.15
N ARG A 164 9.77 4.83 8.93
CA ARG A 164 8.37 5.07 8.52
C ARG A 164 7.39 4.13 9.22
N ALA A 165 7.80 2.88 9.43
CA ALA A 165 7.00 1.93 10.18
C ALA A 165 6.90 2.36 11.65
N TYR A 166 8.02 2.80 12.24
CA TYR A 166 8.06 3.34 13.59
C TYR A 166 7.14 4.56 13.75
N VAL A 167 7.20 5.55 12.84
CA VAL A 167 6.34 6.75 12.92
C VAL A 167 4.86 6.39 12.88
N VAL A 168 4.44 5.45 12.02
CA VAL A 168 3.02 5.04 11.98
C VAL A 168 2.64 4.21 13.20
N ALA A 169 3.54 3.36 13.71
CA ALA A 169 3.34 2.66 14.97
C ALA A 169 3.15 3.64 16.13
N GLN A 170 3.94 4.72 16.19
CA GLN A 170 3.79 5.77 17.19
C GLN A 170 2.43 6.46 17.10
N VAL A 171 1.93 6.77 15.89
CA VAL A 171 0.59 7.36 15.75
C VAL A 171 -0.50 6.41 16.26
N ILE A 172 -0.37 5.10 16.05
CA ILE A 172 -1.30 4.10 16.60
C ILE A 172 -1.16 4.01 18.14
N ALA A 173 0.07 4.08 18.64
CA ALA A 173 0.37 4.07 20.07
C ALA A 173 -0.14 5.32 20.79
N ASP A 174 -0.22 6.47 20.12
CA ASP A 174 -0.73 7.71 20.71
C ASP A 174 -2.26 7.76 20.75
N ASP A 175 -2.93 7.06 19.82
CA ASP A 175 -4.41 6.99 19.69
C ASP A 175 -5.12 8.36 19.60
N VAL A 176 -4.41 9.37 19.08
CA VAL A 176 -4.94 10.73 18.90
C VAL A 176 -5.55 10.92 17.50
N LEU A 177 -4.88 10.40 16.47
CA LEU A 177 -5.29 10.56 15.07
C LEU A 177 -5.86 9.25 14.53
N PRO A 178 -7.01 9.28 13.83
CA PRO A 178 -7.54 8.08 13.19
C PRO A 178 -6.54 7.54 12.16
N LEU A 179 -6.27 6.22 12.20
CA LEU A 179 -5.38 5.56 11.24
C LEU A 179 -5.78 5.85 9.77
N GLY A 180 -7.09 5.95 9.51
CA GLY A 180 -7.62 6.29 8.19
C GLY A 180 -7.14 7.64 7.66
N GLU A 181 -6.96 8.65 8.52
CA GLU A 181 -6.45 9.96 8.11
C GLU A 181 -4.98 9.89 7.71
N ILE A 182 -4.19 9.14 8.46
CA ILE A 182 -2.77 8.92 8.14
C ILE A 182 -2.62 8.20 6.79
N VAL A 183 -3.36 7.11 6.60
CA VAL A 183 -3.33 6.36 5.34
C VAL A 183 -3.80 7.23 4.19
N ALA A 184 -4.91 7.97 4.34
CA ALA A 184 -5.42 8.87 3.31
C ALA A 184 -4.41 10.00 2.98
N GLY A 185 -3.72 10.54 3.99
CA GLY A 185 -2.66 11.53 3.81
C GLY A 185 -1.47 10.98 3.03
N ILE A 186 -1.01 9.77 3.37
CA ILE A 186 0.04 9.07 2.63
C ILE A 186 -0.39 8.85 1.17
N LEU A 187 -1.55 8.24 0.95
CA LEU A 187 -2.06 7.97 -0.40
C LEU A 187 -2.13 9.26 -1.23
N ARG A 188 -2.75 10.33 -0.68
CA ARG A 188 -2.89 11.63 -1.35
C ARG A 188 -1.55 12.27 -1.70
N ASN A 189 -0.55 12.16 -0.83
CA ASN A 189 0.78 12.73 -1.07
C ASN A 189 1.56 11.94 -2.14
N TYR A 190 1.43 10.62 -2.15
CA TYR A 190 2.24 9.76 -3.01
C TYR A 190 1.64 9.52 -4.39
N ILE A 191 0.31 9.45 -4.52
CA ILE A 191 -0.37 9.09 -5.77
C ILE A 191 -1.59 9.99 -5.97
N GLN A 192 -1.67 10.65 -7.12
CA GLN A 192 -2.85 11.44 -7.50
C GLN A 192 -3.38 10.96 -8.84
N PHE A 193 -4.49 10.24 -8.81
CA PHE A 193 -5.30 9.93 -9.99
C PHE A 193 -6.13 11.18 -10.35
N ARG A 194 -5.95 11.69 -11.57
CA ARG A 194 -6.52 12.97 -12.01
C ARG A 194 -7.54 12.75 -13.13
N ILE A 195 -8.38 13.74 -13.36
CA ILE A 195 -9.26 13.78 -14.53
C ILE A 195 -8.61 14.68 -15.57
N ARG A 196 -8.44 14.19 -16.80
CA ARG A 196 -7.94 15.00 -17.90
C ARG A 196 -8.92 16.15 -18.18
N ARG A 197 -8.48 17.38 -17.91
CA ARG A 197 -9.23 18.57 -18.32
C ARG A 197 -8.95 18.81 -19.80
N ARG A 198 -9.99 18.93 -20.63
CA ARG A 198 -9.85 19.45 -22.00
C ARG A 198 -9.29 20.86 -21.89
N GLN A 199 -8.12 21.10 -22.48
CA GLN A 199 -7.71 22.47 -22.79
C GLN A 199 -8.69 23.01 -23.83
N ILE A 200 -9.45 24.03 -23.46
CA ILE A 200 -10.10 24.88 -24.45
C ILE A 200 -8.96 25.58 -25.18
N LYS A 201 -8.65 25.15 -26.40
CA LYS A 201 -7.81 25.94 -27.30
C LYS A 201 -8.60 27.21 -27.62
N ILE A 202 -8.35 28.29 -26.88
CA ILE A 202 -8.73 29.62 -27.35
C ILE A 202 -7.91 29.81 -28.64
N LYS A 203 -8.56 29.66 -29.80
CA LYS A 203 -7.99 30.15 -31.06
C LYS A 203 -7.73 31.64 -30.82
N LYS A 204 -6.45 32.05 -30.72
CA LYS A 204 -6.10 33.45 -30.92
C LYS A 204 -6.61 33.80 -32.31
N MET A 205 -7.74 34.50 -32.40
CA MET A 205 -8.12 35.21 -33.61
C MET A 205 -6.95 36.16 -33.90
N ALA A 206 -6.29 35.95 -35.04
CA ALA A 206 -5.28 36.88 -35.50
C ALA A 206 -5.96 38.22 -35.79
N PHE A 207 -5.92 39.15 -34.84
CA PHE A 207 -6.21 40.57 -35.05
C PHE A 207 -5.05 41.23 -35.83
N GLY A 208 -4.62 40.58 -36.92
CA GLY A 208 -3.43 40.95 -37.69
C GLY A 208 -3.71 41.54 -39.07
N SER A 209 -4.98 41.61 -39.52
CA SER A 209 -5.27 42.07 -40.89
C SER A 209 -6.46 43.04 -41.02
N LEU A 210 -7.01 43.57 -39.92
CA LEU A 210 -8.12 44.54 -40.00
C LEU A 210 -7.72 46.00 -39.72
N LEU A 211 -6.43 46.30 -39.53
CA LEU A 211 -5.94 47.66 -39.25
C LEU A 211 -5.29 48.35 -40.46
N VAL A 212 -5.09 47.66 -41.58
CA VAL A 212 -4.48 48.25 -42.80
C VAL A 212 -5.54 48.84 -43.74
N GLU A 213 -6.82 48.48 -43.62
CA GLU A 213 -7.90 49.07 -44.43
C GLU A 213 -8.57 50.29 -43.78
N LEU A 214 -8.23 50.65 -42.53
CA LEU A 214 -8.88 51.75 -41.78
C LEU A 214 -8.05 53.04 -41.68
N PHE A 215 -6.77 53.02 -42.07
CA PHE A 215 -5.94 54.23 -42.14
C PHE A 215 -5.33 54.35 -43.53
N GLY A 216 -6.14 54.85 -44.47
CA GLY A 216 -5.62 55.48 -45.67
C GLY A 216 -4.74 56.66 -45.26
N LEU A 217 -3.42 56.48 -45.35
CA LEU A 217 -2.46 57.58 -45.26
C LEU A 217 -1.74 57.71 -46.59
N CYS A 218 -1.98 58.88 -47.16
CA CYS A 218 -1.50 59.38 -48.44
C CYS A 218 0.02 59.41 -48.50
N SER A 219 0.55 59.05 -49.66
CA SER A 219 1.93 59.27 -50.07
C SER A 219 2.25 60.76 -50.21
N THR A 220 3.27 61.21 -49.48
CA THR A 220 4.23 62.25 -49.89
C THR A 220 5.58 61.90 -49.29
#